data_AF-A0AAW2XJN6-F1
#
_entry.id   AF-A0AAW2XJN6-F1
#
_cell.length_a   1.000
_cell.length_b   1.000
_cell.length_c   1.000
_cell.angle_alpha   90.00
_cell.angle_beta   90.00
_cell.angle_gamma   90.00
#
_symmetry.space_group_name_H-M   'P 1'
#
loop_
_entity.id
_entity.type
_entity.pdbx_description
1 polymer ?
#
loop_
_entity_poly.entity_id
_entity_poly.type
_entity_poly.pdbx_seq_one_letter_code
_entity_poly.pdbx_strand_id
1 'polypeptide(L)'
;MESMNFGVPIIAVSIHHDQPINARLVEEVGVGVEVLRDRNKRLSGERLGAVIKQVVMEECGEVVRQRAAEMKEKLKSKGDQEIDEVVKELVMVCNNS
;
A
#
# COMPACT_ATOMS: atom_id res chain seq x y z
N MET A 1 2.58 1.85 5.61
CA MET A 1 1.10 2.00 5.60
C MET A 1 0.64 3.40 5.21
N GLU A 2 1.39 4.47 5.52
CA GLU A 2 0.99 5.85 5.22
C GLU A 2 0.50 6.08 3.78
N SER A 3 1.21 5.56 2.77
CA SER A 3 0.82 5.66 1.36
C SER A 3 -0.63 5.18 1.11
N MET A 4 -1.00 4.04 1.70
CA MET A 4 -2.35 3.48 1.58
C MET A 4 -3.39 4.34 2.30
N ASN A 5 -3.03 4.92 3.45
CA ASN A 5 -3.90 5.83 4.19
C ASN A 5 -4.17 7.15 3.44
N PHE A 6 -3.22 7.62 2.63
CA PHE A 6 -3.39 8.80 1.79
C PHE A 6 -3.93 8.50 0.39
N GLY A 7 -4.07 7.22 0.03
CA GLY A 7 -4.52 6.78 -1.29
C GLY A 7 -3.48 7.01 -2.39
N VAL A 8 -2.20 6.99 -2.01
CA VAL A 8 -1.06 7.16 -2.91
C VAL A 8 -0.57 5.78 -3.36
N PRO A 9 -0.45 5.52 -4.68
CA PRO A 9 0.05 4.25 -5.20
C PRO A 9 1.53 4.04 -4.85
N ILE A 10 1.94 2.77 -4.71
CA ILE A 10 3.29 2.40 -4.28
C ILE A 10 4.11 1.89 -5.47
N ILE A 11 5.29 2.46 -5.70
CA ILE A 11 6.31 1.86 -6.58
C ILE A 11 7.31 1.15 -5.65
N ALA A 12 7.22 -0.17 -5.57
CA ALA A 12 7.99 -0.95 -4.61
C ALA A 12 9.37 -1.32 -5.17
N VAL A 13 10.42 -0.83 -4.50
CA VAL A 13 11.81 -1.20 -4.77
C VAL A 13 12.36 -1.93 -3.54
N SER A 14 12.38 -3.25 -3.59
CA SER A 14 12.84 -4.05 -2.44
C SER A 14 14.35 -3.93 -2.25
N ILE A 15 14.78 -3.73 -1.00
CA ILE A 15 16.18 -3.63 -0.58
C ILE A 15 16.54 -4.82 0.32
N HIS A 16 15.83 -5.04 1.44
CA HIS A 16 16.08 -6.15 2.38
C HIS A 16 14.82 -6.54 3.21
N HIS A 17 14.94 -7.61 4.00
CA HIS A 17 13.95 -8.09 4.99
C HIS A 17 12.63 -8.57 4.36
N ASP A 18 11.51 -8.06 4.85
CA ASP A 18 10.14 -8.38 4.46
C ASP A 18 9.70 -7.63 3.19
N GLN A 19 10.48 -6.66 2.74
CA GLN A 19 10.19 -5.85 1.55
C GLN A 19 9.97 -6.65 0.26
N PRO A 20 10.63 -7.80 -0.01
CA PRO A 20 10.31 -8.61 -1.18
C PRO A 20 8.88 -9.16 -1.13
N ILE A 21 8.43 -9.62 0.03
CA ILE A 21 7.07 -10.15 0.22
C ILE A 21 6.06 -9.01 0.15
N ASN A 22 6.35 -7.89 0.79
CA ASN A 22 5.49 -6.71 0.76
C ASN A 22 5.38 -6.10 -0.65
N ALA A 23 6.45 -6.10 -1.44
CA ALA A 23 6.44 -5.61 -2.82
C ALA A 23 5.50 -6.43 -3.71
N ARG A 24 5.57 -7.76 -3.57
CA ARG A 24 4.65 -8.65 -4.25
C ARG A 24 3.20 -8.46 -3.77
N LEU A 25 3.01 -8.29 -2.46
CA LEU A 25 1.68 -8.07 -1.89
C LEU A 25 1.03 -6.77 -2.42
N VAL A 26 1.78 -5.67 -2.52
CA VAL A 26 1.21 -4.40 -3.04
C VAL A 26 0.80 -4.50 -4.50
N GLU A 27 1.53 -5.30 -5.30
CA GLU A 27 1.16 -5.59 -6.69
C GLU A 27 -0.05 -6.51 -6.77
N GLU A 28 -0.09 -7.60 -5.97
CA GLU A 28 -1.22 -8.53 -5.93
C GLU A 28 -2.52 -7.87 -5.45
N VAL A 29 -2.43 -6.95 -4.48
CA VAL A 29 -3.57 -6.14 -3.99
C VAL A 29 -3.93 -5.02 -5.00
N GLY A 30 -3.05 -4.73 -5.97
CA GLY A 30 -3.28 -3.75 -7.03
C GLY A 30 -3.07 -2.29 -6.60
N VAL A 31 -2.47 -2.04 -5.44
CA VAL A 31 -2.20 -0.69 -4.90
C VAL A 31 -0.80 -0.19 -5.24
N GLY A 32 -0.01 -1.01 -5.94
CA GLY A 32 1.34 -0.66 -6.36
C GLY A 32 1.86 -1.56 -7.48
N VAL A 33 3.12 -1.32 -7.85
CA VAL A 33 3.87 -2.10 -8.84
C VAL A 33 5.22 -2.47 -8.25
N GLU A 34 5.64 -3.73 -8.43
CA GLU A 34 6.98 -4.18 -8.03
C GLU A 34 8.01 -3.86 -9.13
N VAL A 35 9.11 -3.22 -8.75
CA VAL A 35 10.24 -2.99 -9.66
C VAL A 35 11.25 -4.12 -9.50
N LEU A 36 11.18 -5.12 -10.39
CA LEU A 36 12.13 -6.22 -10.33
C LEU A 36 13.55 -5.75 -10.71
N ARG A 37 14.54 -6.34 -10.05
CA ARG A 37 15.95 -6.16 -10.39
C ARG A 37 16.35 -7.11 -11.53
N ASP A 38 17.46 -6.81 -12.19
CA ASP A 38 18.04 -7.73 -13.18
C ASP A 38 18.66 -8.96 -12.51
N ARG A 39 19.21 -9.88 -13.32
CA ARG A 39 19.87 -11.11 -12.85
C ARG A 39 21.05 -10.84 -11.92
N ASN A 40 21.66 -9.66 -12.01
CA ASN A 40 22.78 -9.20 -11.18
C ASN A 40 22.31 -8.37 -9.97
N LYS A 41 20.99 -8.38 -9.66
CA LYS A 41 20.36 -7.60 -8.60
C LYS A 41 20.50 -6.09 -8.76
N ARG A 42 20.81 -5.59 -9.97
CA ARG A 42 20.90 -4.15 -10.26
C ARG A 42 19.54 -3.59 -10.64
N LEU A 43 19.33 -2.34 -10.27
CA LEU A 43 18.16 -1.55 -10.67
C LEU A 43 18.55 -0.70 -11.88
N SER A 44 17.85 -0.87 -13.00
CA SER A 44 18.03 -0.02 -14.18
C SER A 44 17.24 1.27 -14.03
N GLY A 45 17.89 2.41 -14.30
CA GLY A 45 17.23 3.72 -14.32
C GLY A 45 16.16 3.81 -15.41
N GLU A 46 16.37 3.18 -16.56
CA GLU A 46 15.39 3.11 -17.65
C GLU A 46 14.14 2.36 -17.21
N ARG A 47 14.31 1.21 -16.54
CA ARG A 47 13.20 0.42 -16.02
C ARG A 47 12.43 1.19 -14.95
N LEU A 48 13.15 1.81 -14.01
CA LEU A 48 12.54 2.62 -12.97
C LEU A 48 11.75 3.80 -13.57
N GLY A 49 12.33 4.49 -14.55
CA GLY A 49 11.68 5.59 -15.26
C GLY A 49 10.41 5.14 -16.00
N ALA A 50 10.46 3.98 -16.66
CA ALA A 50 9.30 3.40 -17.32
C ALA A 50 8.17 3.10 -16.32
N VAL A 51 8.47 2.48 -15.18
CA VAL A 51 7.46 2.19 -14.14
C VAL A 51 6.90 3.48 -13.53
N ILE A 52 7.74 4.49 -13.27
CA ILE A 52 7.27 5.80 -12.79
C ILE A 52 6.31 6.42 -13.80
N LYS A 53 6.67 6.42 -15.08
CA LYS A 53 5.81 6.95 -16.15
C LYS A 53 4.49 6.18 -16.23
N GLN A 54 4.55 4.85 -16.17
CA GLN A 54 3.38 3.97 -16.18
C GLN A 54 2.42 4.32 -15.05
N VAL A 55 2.90 4.37 -13.80
CA VAL A 55 2.07 4.56 -12.60
C VAL A 55 1.56 5.99 -12.48
N VAL A 56 2.34 7.00 -12.89
CA VAL A 56 2.01 8.41 -12.65
C VAL A 56 1.31 9.06 -13.84
N MET A 57 1.69 8.73 -15.08
CA MET A 57 1.30 9.48 -16.27
C MET A 57 0.41 8.68 -17.22
N GLU A 58 0.60 7.37 -17.31
CA GLU A 58 -0.10 6.55 -18.31
C GLU A 58 -1.47 6.08 -17.81
N GLU A 59 -2.36 5.80 -18.78
CA GLU A 59 -3.72 5.30 -18.55
C GLU A 59 -3.70 3.90 -17.93
N CYS A 60 -2.74 3.06 -18.32
CA CYS A 60 -2.56 1.74 -17.71
C CYS A 60 -2.22 1.79 -16.21
N GLY A 61 -1.71 2.91 -15.71
CA GLY A 61 -1.50 3.15 -14.27
C GLY A 61 -2.72 3.67 -13.53
N GLU A 62 -3.80 4.03 -14.24
CA GLU A 62 -5.02 4.56 -13.63
C GLU A 62 -5.66 3.55 -12.68
N VAL A 63 -5.66 2.27 -13.06
CA VAL A 63 -6.20 1.20 -12.21
C VAL A 63 -5.48 1.15 -10.86
N VAL A 64 -4.17 1.35 -10.83
CA VAL A 64 -3.38 1.33 -9.58
C VAL A 64 -3.68 2.56 -8.73
N ARG A 65 -3.82 3.73 -9.35
CA ARG A 65 -4.21 4.98 -8.66
C ARG A 65 -5.62 4.88 -8.07
N GLN A 66 -6.57 4.32 -8.82
CA GLN A 66 -7.94 4.10 -8.36
C GLN A 66 -7.98 3.12 -7.19
N ARG A 67 -7.27 1.99 -7.28
CA ARG A 67 -7.17 1.01 -6.19
C ARG A 67 -6.56 1.59 -4.92
N ALA A 68 -5.52 2.42 -5.05
CA ALA A 68 -4.96 3.14 -3.92
C ALA A 68 -5.99 4.07 -3.27
N ALA A 69 -6.76 4.82 -4.06
CA ALA A 69 -7.84 5.68 -3.55
C ALA A 69 -8.97 4.86 -2.87
N GLU A 70 -9.37 3.73 -3.42
CA GLU A 70 -10.35 2.82 -2.80
C GLU A 70 -9.82 2.27 -1.47
N MET A 71 -8.53 1.92 -1.40
CA MET A 71 -7.92 1.40 -0.18
C MET A 71 -7.90 2.43 0.94
N LYS A 72 -7.69 3.71 0.65
CA LYS A 72 -7.81 4.80 1.63
C LYS A 72 -9.19 4.82 2.29
N GLU A 73 -10.26 4.75 1.50
CA GLU A 73 -11.61 4.80 2.06
C GLU A 73 -11.93 3.55 2.89
N LYS A 74 -11.44 2.37 2.47
CA LYS A 74 -11.54 1.13 3.27
C LYS A 74 -10.81 1.24 4.60
N LEU A 75 -9.58 1.78 4.60
CA LEU A 75 -8.78 1.92 5.82
C LEU A 75 -9.41 2.90 6.81
N LYS A 76 -9.93 4.03 6.34
CA LYS A 76 -10.67 4.96 7.20
C LYS A 76 -11.87 4.30 7.86
N SER A 77 -12.72 3.62 7.07
CA SER A 77 -13.93 2.98 7.59
C SER A 77 -13.65 1.89 8.63
N LYS A 78 -12.55 1.15 8.48
CA LYS A 78 -12.16 0.09 9.42
C LYS A 78 -11.49 0.64 10.68
N GLY A 79 -10.65 1.67 10.55
CA GLY A 79 -9.98 2.29 11.70
C GLY A 79 -10.98 2.83 12.72
N ASP A 80 -12.05 3.47 12.26
CA ASP A 80 -13.11 3.98 13.14
C ASP A 80 -13.85 2.84 13.86
N GLN A 81 -14.14 1.73 13.18
CA GLN A 81 -14.81 0.56 13.76
C GLN A 81 -14.00 -0.13 14.84
N GLU A 82 -12.70 -0.37 14.59
CA GLU A 82 -11.82 -1.04 15.55
C GLU A 82 -11.64 -0.20 16.83
N ILE A 83 -11.53 1.12 16.69
CA ILE A 83 -11.44 2.04 17.84
C ILE A 83 -12.74 2.01 18.65
N ASP A 84 -13.90 2.07 18.00
CA ASP A 84 -15.20 2.01 18.67
C ASP A 84 -15.41 0.71 19.45
N GLU A 85 -14.97 -0.43 18.92
CA GLU A 85 -15.02 -1.72 19.62
C GLU A 85 -14.12 -1.72 20.87
N VAL A 86 -12.88 -1.26 20.74
CA VAL A 86 -11.95 -1.20 21.88
C VAL A 86 -12.43 -0.22 22.96
N VAL A 87 -13.04 0.90 22.57
CA VAL A 87 -13.64 1.86 23.52
C VAL A 87 -14.80 1.23 24.28
N LYS A 88 -15.66 0.43 23.63
CA LYS A 88 -16.75 -0.28 24.31
C LYS A 88 -16.23 -1.26 25.35
N GLU A 89 -15.23 -2.06 25.01
CA GLU A 89 -14.60 -3.01 25.95
C GLU A 89 -13.98 -2.27 27.14
N LEU A 90 -13.28 -1.16 26.90
CA LEU A 90 -12.68 -0.36 27.97
C LEU A 90 -13.74 0.21 28.92
N VAL A 91 -14.87 0.71 28.40
CA VAL A 91 -15.99 1.20 29.21
C VAL A 91 -16.61 0.08 30.05
N MET A 92 -16.74 -1.13 29.51
CA MET A 92 -17.24 -2.29 30.28
C MET A 92 -16.31 -2.64 31.45
N VAL A 93 -14.99 -2.60 31.24
CA VAL A 93 -14.02 -2.87 32.31
C VAL A 93 -14.08 -1.79 33.40
N CYS A 94 -14.13 -0.51 33.03
CA CYS A 94 -14.19 0.59 33.98
C CYS A 94 -15.49 0.64 34.79
N ASN A 95 -16.62 0.20 34.22
CA ASN A 95 -17.91 0.17 34.93
C ASN A 95 -18.10 -1.08 35.81
N ASN A 96 -17.23 -2.08 35.67
CA ASN A 96 -17.19 -3.28 36.51
C ASN A 96 -16.13 -3.20 37.63
N SER A 97 -15.53 -2.02 37.84
CA SER A 97 -14.59 -1.71 38.94
C SER A 97 -15.24 -0.90 40.05
#